data_AF-A0A0J8RCK2-F1
#
_entry.id   AF-A0A0J8RCK2-F1
#
_cell.length_a   1.000
_cell.length_b   1.000
_cell.length_c   1.000
_cell.angle_alpha   90.00
_cell.angle_beta   90.00
_cell.angle_gamma   90.00
#
_symmetry.space_group_name_H-M   'P 1'
#
loop_
_entity.id
_entity.type
_entity.pdbx_description
1 polymer ?
#
loop_
_entity_poly.entity_id
_entity_poly.type
_entity_poly.pdbx_seq_one_letter_code
_entity_poly.pdbx_strand_id
1 'polypeptide(L)'
;MLDIADLIADRGGDPKKVKESQRRRFASEELVDEVISLYEDARRTRYEASQIGSKINALQKEIGMKKKNKEDASELLAQKAKLEQDKKAQEDLAVEKEKLRDRKLKTIGNYVHDSVPISNNEVPNICGSPPPIRHSLIQSDSRIRFAIG
;
A
#
# COMPACT_ATOMS: atom_id res chain seq x y z
N MET A 1 5.02 7.58 -5.19
CA MET A 1 5.01 6.37 -4.34
C MET A 1 5.75 5.30 -5.11
N LEU A 2 6.61 4.52 -4.47
CA LEU A 2 7.33 3.45 -5.16
C LEU A 2 6.32 2.38 -5.62
N ASP A 3 6.46 1.88 -6.84
CA ASP A 3 5.59 0.83 -7.34
C ASP A 3 6.08 -0.54 -6.84
N ILE A 4 5.13 -1.44 -6.55
CA ILE A 4 5.52 -2.78 -6.12
C ILE A 4 6.22 -3.58 -7.23
N ALA A 5 5.95 -3.22 -8.49
CA ALA A 5 6.63 -3.81 -9.64
C ALA A 5 8.15 -3.55 -9.58
N ASP A 6 8.57 -2.40 -9.04
CA ASP A 6 9.97 -2.03 -8.90
C ASP A 6 10.73 -2.89 -7.88
N LEU A 7 10.02 -3.49 -6.94
CA LEU A 7 10.59 -4.37 -5.90
C LEU A 7 10.75 -5.82 -6.40
N ILE A 8 10.12 -6.17 -7.52
CA ILE A 8 9.98 -7.56 -7.98
C ILE A 8 10.78 -7.75 -9.26
N ALA A 9 11.86 -8.54 -9.14
CA ALA A 9 12.75 -8.88 -10.26
C ALA A 9 11.98 -9.50 -11.44
N ASP A 10 11.03 -10.39 -11.16
CA ASP A 10 10.19 -11.06 -12.17
C ASP A 10 9.30 -10.10 -12.97
N ARG A 11 9.05 -8.89 -12.46
CA ARG A 11 8.27 -7.84 -13.13
C ARG A 11 9.13 -6.74 -13.76
N GLY A 12 10.46 -6.92 -13.78
CA GLY A 12 11.40 -5.92 -14.30
C GLY A 12 11.86 -4.89 -13.27
N GLY A 13 11.62 -5.15 -11.98
CA GLY A 13 12.09 -4.31 -10.88
C GLY A 13 13.51 -4.64 -10.41
N ASP A 14 14.12 -3.70 -9.70
CA ASP A 14 15.47 -3.79 -9.14
C ASP A 14 15.44 -3.64 -7.60
N PRO A 15 15.15 -4.71 -6.84
CA PRO A 15 15.09 -4.63 -5.37
C PRO A 15 16.40 -4.13 -4.75
N LYS A 16 17.54 -4.41 -5.39
CA LYS A 16 18.86 -3.91 -4.97
C LYS A 16 18.95 -2.38 -4.98
N LYS A 17 18.38 -1.72 -6.00
CA LYS A 17 18.38 -0.25 -6.09
C LYS A 17 17.53 0.36 -4.99
N VAL A 18 16.41 -0.27 -4.65
CA VAL A 18 15.55 0.19 -3.56
C VAL A 18 16.25 0.03 -2.21
N LYS A 19 16.91 -1.10 -1.96
CA LYS A 19 17.72 -1.31 -0.74
C LYS A 19 18.82 -0.27 -0.60
N GLU A 20 19.57 0.01 -1.67
CA GLU A 20 20.61 1.04 -1.65
C GLU A 20 20.02 2.44 -1.40
N SER A 21 18.88 2.77 -2.01
CA SER A 21 18.16 4.02 -1.76
C SER A 21 17.70 4.15 -0.30
N GLN A 22 17.27 3.05 0.33
CA GLN A 22 16.92 3.01 1.75
C GLN A 22 18.16 3.17 2.64
N ARG A 23 19.26 2.51 2.30
CA ARG A 23 20.55 2.62 3.01
C ARG A 23 21.10 4.04 2.99
N ARG A 24 21.03 4.73 1.85
CA ARG A 24 21.41 6.16 1.72
C ARG A 24 20.58 7.09 2.63
N ARG A 25 19.39 6.66 3.05
CA ARG A 25 18.48 7.37 3.97
C ARG A 25 18.53 6.85 5.40
N PHE A 26 19.41 5.91 5.71
CA PHE A 26 19.47 5.22 7.01
C PHE A 26 18.15 4.51 7.38
N ALA A 27 17.38 4.08 6.38
CA ALA A 27 16.15 3.31 6.56
C ALA A 27 16.42 1.80 6.51
N SER A 28 15.55 0.99 7.13
CA SER A 28 15.70 -0.47 7.16
C SER A 28 15.49 -1.09 5.78
N GLU A 29 16.46 -1.90 5.34
CA GLU A 29 16.37 -2.74 4.14
C GLU A 29 15.50 -3.99 4.35
N GLU A 30 15.29 -4.39 5.61
CA GLU A 30 14.43 -5.53 5.95
C GLU A 30 12.98 -5.30 5.52
N LEU A 31 12.52 -4.04 5.56
CA LEU A 31 11.18 -3.65 5.08
C LEU A 31 10.98 -4.02 3.60
N VAL A 32 12.03 -3.95 2.78
CA VAL A 32 11.97 -4.32 1.36
C VAL A 32 11.74 -5.83 1.23
N ASP A 33 12.49 -6.63 1.97
CA ASP A 33 12.36 -8.10 1.95
C ASP A 33 11.01 -8.56 2.49
N GLU A 34 10.52 -7.93 3.56
CA GLU A 34 9.19 -8.20 4.11
C GLU A 34 8.07 -7.90 3.09
N VAL A 35 8.16 -6.80 2.35
CA VAL A 35 7.17 -6.45 1.31
C VAL A 35 7.19 -7.47 0.16
N ILE A 36 8.39 -7.92 -0.25
CA ILE A 36 8.54 -8.96 -1.27
C ILE A 36 7.93 -10.28 -0.80
N SER A 37 8.19 -10.69 0.45
CA SER A 37 7.61 -11.90 1.03
C SER A 37 6.09 -11.82 1.11
N LEU A 38 5.54 -10.69 1.58
CA LEU A 38 4.10 -10.47 1.65
C LEU A 38 3.45 -10.47 0.27
N TYR A 39 4.14 -9.97 -0.75
CA TYR A 39 3.66 -10.02 -2.12
C TYR A 39 3.56 -11.47 -2.63
N GLU A 40 4.60 -12.27 -2.45
CA GLU A 40 4.61 -13.68 -2.89
C GLU A 40 3.56 -14.50 -2.14
N ASP A 41 3.42 -14.28 -0.83
CA ASP A 41 2.39 -14.93 -0.02
C ASP A 41 0.98 -14.55 -0.46
N ALA A 42 0.72 -13.27 -0.73
CA ALA A 42 -0.57 -12.82 -1.24
C ALA A 42 -0.86 -13.45 -2.61
N ARG A 43 0.13 -13.47 -3.51
CA ARG A 43 0.02 -14.06 -4.84
C ARG A 43 -0.29 -15.55 -4.77
N ARG A 44 0.40 -16.28 -3.90
CA ARG A 44 0.18 -17.71 -3.65
C ARG A 44 -1.23 -17.96 -3.10
N THR A 45 -1.63 -17.22 -2.08
CA THR A 45 -2.95 -17.36 -1.44
C THR A 45 -4.06 -17.11 -2.47
N ARG A 46 -3.91 -16.09 -3.32
CA ARG A 46 -4.85 -15.77 -4.40
C ARG A 46 -4.91 -16.85 -5.47
N TYR A 47 -3.78 -17.45 -5.82
CA TYR A 47 -3.73 -18.59 -6.72
C TYR A 47 -4.45 -19.82 -6.12
N GLU A 48 -4.21 -20.12 -4.84
CA GLU A 48 -4.90 -21.19 -4.11
C GLU A 48 -6.42 -20.99 -4.11
N ALA A 49 -6.90 -19.77 -3.85
CA ALA A 49 -8.33 -19.44 -3.97
C ALA A 49 -8.89 -19.67 -5.38
N SER A 50 -8.12 -19.32 -6.42
CA SER A 50 -8.50 -19.58 -7.81
C SER A 50 -8.57 -21.08 -8.12
N GLN A 51 -7.63 -21.88 -7.60
CA GLN A 51 -7.66 -23.34 -7.73
C GLN A 51 -8.88 -23.96 -7.05
N ILE A 52 -9.28 -23.45 -5.88
CA ILE A 52 -10.52 -23.88 -5.22
C ILE A 52 -11.73 -23.53 -6.09
N GLY A 53 -11.76 -22.35 -6.72
CA GLY A 53 -12.79 -21.97 -7.70
C GLY A 53 -12.91 -22.96 -8.86
N SER A 54 -11.78 -23.42 -9.41
CA SER A 54 -11.76 -24.45 -10.46
C SER A 54 -12.34 -25.79 -9.97
N LYS A 55 -12.04 -26.19 -8.73
CA LYS A 55 -12.61 -27.41 -8.11
C LYS A 55 -14.12 -27.30 -7.92
N ILE A 56 -14.61 -26.14 -7.47
CA ILE A 56 -16.06 -25.86 -7.33
C ILE A 56 -16.76 -26.02 -8.68
N ASN A 57 -16.19 -25.46 -9.75
CA ASN A 57 -16.75 -25.58 -11.10
C ASN A 57 -16.75 -27.03 -11.60
N ALA A 58 -15.72 -27.82 -11.29
CA ALA A 58 -15.67 -29.25 -11.61
C ALA A 58 -16.78 -30.03 -10.86
N LEU A 59 -16.90 -29.82 -9.55
CA LEU A 59 -17.96 -30.43 -8.73
C LEU A 59 -19.36 -30.05 -9.22
N GLN A 60 -19.56 -28.81 -9.68
CA GLN A 60 -20.84 -28.37 -10.22
C GLN A 60 -21.24 -29.15 -11.48
N LYS A 61 -20.27 -29.49 -12.35
CA LYS A 61 -20.52 -30.35 -13.51
C LYS A 61 -20.88 -31.77 -13.09
N GLU A 62 -20.16 -32.33 -12.12
CA GLU A 62 -20.45 -33.67 -11.55
C GLU A 62 -21.85 -33.73 -10.93
N ILE A 63 -22.24 -32.71 -10.15
CA ILE A 63 -23.60 -32.58 -9.58
C ILE A 63 -24.64 -32.57 -10.70
N GLY A 64 -24.41 -31.82 -11.78
CA GLY A 64 -25.30 -31.78 -12.94
C GLY A 64 -25.46 -33.15 -13.61
N MET A 65 -24.36 -33.90 -13.76
CA MET A 65 -24.38 -35.27 -14.29
C MET A 65 -25.12 -36.24 -13.38
N LYS A 66 -24.85 -36.24 -12.08
CA LYS A 66 -25.53 -37.13 -11.12
C LYS A 66 -27.03 -36.87 -11.05
N LYS A 67 -27.45 -35.60 -11.05
CA LYS A 67 -28.87 -35.23 -11.11
C LYS A 67 -29.55 -35.73 -12.39
N LYS A 68 -28.85 -35.70 -13.52
CA LYS A 68 -29.36 -36.26 -14.79
C LYS A 68 -29.52 -37.78 -14.72
N ASN A 69 -28.62 -38.46 -14.01
CA ASN A 69 -28.65 -39.91 -13.79
C ASN A 69 -29.58 -40.35 -12.65
N LYS A 70 -30.29 -39.42 -11.99
CA LYS A 70 -31.14 -39.67 -10.81
C LYS A 70 -30.37 -40.27 -9.60
N GLU A 71 -29.07 -40.02 -9.52
CA GLU A 71 -28.24 -40.39 -8.37
C GLU A 71 -28.27 -39.32 -7.28
N ASP A 72 -28.00 -39.72 -6.04
CA ASP A 72 -27.89 -38.79 -4.92
C ASP A 72 -26.62 -37.92 -5.03
N ALA A 73 -26.80 -36.60 -4.88
CA ALA A 73 -25.73 -35.61 -4.97
C ALA A 73 -25.59 -34.79 -3.67
N SER A 74 -26.16 -35.25 -2.56
CA SER A 74 -26.10 -34.56 -1.26
C SER A 74 -24.66 -34.39 -0.76
N GLU A 75 -23.82 -35.42 -0.93
CA GLU A 75 -22.40 -35.39 -0.55
C GLU A 75 -21.61 -34.33 -1.33
N LEU A 76 -21.83 -34.23 -2.65
CA LEU A 76 -21.16 -33.25 -3.51
C LEU A 76 -21.62 -31.83 -3.21
N LEU A 77 -22.90 -31.63 -2.85
CA LEU A 77 -23.41 -30.34 -2.40
C LEU A 77 -22.77 -29.90 -1.09
N ALA A 78 -22.57 -30.81 -0.14
CA ALA A 78 -21.87 -30.54 1.11
C ALA A 78 -20.38 -30.21 0.87
N GLN A 79 -19.71 -30.93 -0.04
CA GLN A 79 -18.33 -30.62 -0.43
C GLN A 79 -18.20 -29.25 -1.11
N LYS A 80 -19.14 -28.91 -2.00
CA LYS A 80 -19.20 -27.59 -2.64
C LYS A 80 -19.31 -26.48 -1.60
N ALA A 81 -20.21 -26.62 -0.62
CA ALA A 81 -20.41 -25.61 0.42
C ALA A 81 -19.14 -25.40 1.27
N LYS A 82 -18.44 -26.49 1.63
CA LYS A 82 -17.14 -26.40 2.33
C LYS A 82 -16.09 -25.66 1.50
N LEU A 83 -15.95 -26.02 0.23
CA LEU A 83 -14.99 -25.36 -0.66
C LEU A 83 -15.32 -23.90 -0.91
N GLU A 84 -16.60 -23.52 -0.98
CA GLU A 84 -17.01 -22.11 -1.07
C GLU A 84 -16.63 -21.31 0.17
N GLN A 85 -16.78 -21.91 1.37
CA GLN A 85 -16.34 -21.30 2.62
C GLN A 85 -14.82 -21.16 2.66
N ASP A 86 -14.08 -22.20 2.29
CA ASP A 86 -12.62 -22.18 2.24
C ASP A 86 -12.11 -21.16 1.22
N LYS A 87 -12.73 -21.08 0.04
CA LYS A 87 -12.41 -20.09 -0.98
C LYS A 87 -12.55 -18.68 -0.43
N LYS A 88 -13.68 -18.37 0.22
CA LYS A 88 -13.93 -17.06 0.79
C LYS A 88 -12.90 -16.72 1.88
N ALA A 89 -12.58 -17.66 2.76
CA ALA A 89 -11.56 -17.48 3.79
C ALA A 89 -10.17 -17.19 3.17
N GLN A 90 -9.79 -17.91 2.10
CA GLN A 90 -8.53 -17.66 1.40
C GLN A 90 -8.51 -16.29 0.68
N GLU A 91 -9.62 -15.88 0.07
CA GLU A 91 -9.75 -14.56 -0.54
C GLU A 91 -9.62 -13.43 0.50
N ASP A 92 -10.30 -13.57 1.64
CA ASP A 92 -10.21 -12.60 2.75
C ASP A 92 -8.77 -12.52 3.30
N LEU A 93 -8.10 -13.67 3.49
CA LEU A 93 -6.69 -13.73 3.90
C LEU A 93 -5.74 -13.09 2.88
N ALA A 94 -5.97 -13.30 1.58
CA ALA A 94 -5.18 -12.68 0.53
C ALA A 94 -5.34 -11.15 0.55
N VAL A 95 -6.57 -10.67 0.70
CA VAL A 95 -6.87 -9.23 0.78
C VAL A 95 -6.22 -8.59 2.00
N GLU A 96 -6.25 -9.24 3.16
CA GLU A 96 -5.57 -8.72 4.36
C GLU A 96 -4.04 -8.66 4.17
N LYS A 97 -3.43 -9.67 3.54
CA LYS A 97 -2.00 -9.65 3.20
C LYS A 97 -1.66 -8.52 2.21
N GLU A 98 -2.50 -8.29 1.20
CA GLU A 98 -2.35 -7.18 0.26
C GLU A 98 -2.44 -5.81 0.96
N LYS A 99 -3.38 -5.64 1.89
CA LYS A 99 -3.49 -4.41 2.70
C LYS A 99 -2.24 -4.19 3.56
N LEU A 100 -1.73 -5.24 4.20
CA LEU A 100 -0.52 -5.15 5.02
C LEU A 100 0.70 -4.78 4.18
N ARG A 101 0.85 -5.43 3.02
CA ARG A 101 1.87 -5.11 2.02
C ARG A 101 1.78 -3.66 1.57
N ASP A 102 0.58 -3.17 1.24
CA ASP A 102 0.39 -1.79 0.77
C ASP A 102 0.67 -0.76 1.87
N ARG A 103 0.36 -1.07 3.14
CA ARG A 103 0.74 -0.24 4.28
C ARG A 103 2.26 -0.15 4.41
N LYS A 104 2.98 -1.28 4.30
CA LYS A 104 4.45 -1.30 4.34
C LYS A 104 5.07 -0.65 3.09
N LEU A 105 4.46 -0.78 1.92
CA LEU A 105 4.93 -0.11 0.72
C LEU A 105 4.84 1.42 0.86
N LYS A 106 3.81 1.95 1.53
CA LYS A 106 3.67 3.38 1.81
C LYS A 106 4.75 3.93 2.74
N THR A 107 5.37 3.10 3.57
CA THR A 107 6.48 3.54 4.42
C THR A 107 7.81 3.60 3.66
N ILE A 108 7.93 2.92 2.52
CA ILE A 108 9.09 2.98 1.63
C ILE A 108 9.04 4.29 0.82
N GLY A 109 10.05 5.13 0.99
CA GLY A 109 10.14 6.41 0.26
C GLY A 109 10.51 6.22 -1.22
N ASN A 110 10.28 7.25 -2.04
CA ASN A 110 10.66 7.25 -3.46
C ASN A 110 12.19 7.15 -3.66
N TYR A 111 12.71 6.83 -4.84
CA TYR A 111 14.16 6.77 -5.08
C TYR A 111 14.91 8.07 -4.70
N VAL A 112 16.12 7.94 -4.14
CA VAL A 112 17.05 9.06 -3.95
C VAL A 112 17.74 9.38 -5.28
N HIS A 113 17.65 10.63 -5.74
CA HIS A 113 18.36 11.09 -6.94
C HIS A 113 19.86 11.25 -6.64
N ASP A 114 20.73 10.94 -7.60
CA ASP A 114 22.19 10.96 -7.44
C ASP A 114 22.79 12.35 -7.17
N SER A 115 21.99 13.40 -7.35
CA SER A 115 22.37 14.80 -7.06
C SER A 115 22.17 15.20 -5.60
N VAL A 116 21.60 14.34 -4.75
CA VAL A 116 21.37 14.65 -3.34
C VAL A 116 22.64 14.30 -2.53
N PRO A 117 23.38 15.29 -2.01
CA PRO A 117 24.54 15.01 -1.17
C PRO A 117 24.11 14.27 0.10
N ILE A 118 24.71 13.11 0.34
CA ILE A 118 24.49 12.30 1.55
C ILE A 118 25.27 13.00 2.68
N SER A 119 24.64 13.96 3.36
CA SER A 119 25.26 14.65 4.50
C SER A 119 24.44 14.39 5.76
N ASN A 120 25.05 13.67 6.71
CA ASN A 120 24.50 13.41 8.05
C ASN A 120 24.87 14.52 9.05
N ASN A 121 25.26 15.70 8.58
CA ASN A 121 25.68 16.79 9.45
C ASN A 121 24.53 17.77 9.62
N GLU A 122 23.92 17.75 10.81
CA GLU A 122 22.96 18.74 11.27
C GLU A 122 23.58 20.13 11.21
N VAL A 123 23.42 20.82 10.07
CA VAL A 123 23.50 22.27 10.04
C VAL A 123 22.05 22.74 10.04
N PRO A 124 21.53 23.28 11.16
CA PRO A 124 20.18 23.81 11.17
C PRO A 124 20.12 24.86 10.07
N ASN A 125 19.20 24.67 9.12
CA ASN A 125 18.87 25.70 8.15
C ASN A 125 18.30 26.87 8.95
N ILE A 126 19.17 27.84 9.29
CA ILE A 126 18.76 29.11 9.89
C ILE A 126 17.95 29.82 8.81
N CYS A 127 16.65 29.52 8.80
CA CYS A 127 15.66 30.23 8.03
C CYS A 127 15.79 31.69 8.43
N GLY A 128 16.28 32.52 7.52
CA GLY A 128 16.44 33.95 7.74
C GLY A 128 15.12 34.52 8.25
N SER A 129 15.10 34.89 9.53
CA SER A 129 13.99 35.59 10.14
C SER A 129 13.67 36.83 9.28
N PRO A 130 12.42 37.05 8.89
CA PRO A 130 12.07 38.25 8.12
C PRO A 130 12.43 39.49 8.94
N PRO A 131 12.94 40.56 8.32
CA PRO A 131 13.30 41.78 9.04
C PRO A 131 12.07 42.37 9.75
N PRO A 132 12.23 42.98 10.94
CA PRO A 132 11.11 43.52 11.68
C PRO A 132 10.42 44.62 10.87
N ILE A 133 9.10 44.47 10.70
CA ILE A 133 8.24 45.47 10.08
C ILE A 133 8.32 46.75 10.93
N ARG A 134 8.99 47.79 10.40
CA ARG A 134 8.99 49.12 11.00
C ARG A 134 7.57 49.67 10.92
N HIS A 135 6.82 49.59 12.02
CA HIS A 135 5.52 50.23 12.14
C HIS A 135 5.73 51.75 12.11
N SER A 136 5.54 52.36 10.94
CA SER A 136 5.51 53.81 10.80
C SER A 136 4.32 54.34 11.60
N LEU A 137 4.61 55.12 12.65
CA LEU A 137 3.61 55.91 13.36
C LEU A 137 2.86 56.78 12.34
N ILE A 138 1.61 56.44 12.08
CA ILE A 138 0.64 57.38 11.49
C ILE A 138 0.09 58.17 12.67
N GLN A 139 0.56 59.41 12.81
CA GLN A 139 -0.07 60.42 13.64
C GLN A 139 -1.46 60.73 13.04
N SER A 140 -2.52 60.18 13.64
CA SER A 140 -3.88 60.65 13.41
C SER A 140 -4.14 61.85 14.32
N ASP A 141 -3.78 63.02 13.82
CA ASP A 141 -4.22 64.32 14.32
C ASP A 141 -5.68 64.51 13.86
N SER A 142 -6.65 64.23 14.73
CA SER A 142 -8.05 64.58 14.52
C SER A 142 -8.51 65.56 15.59
N ARG A 143 -8.16 66.83 15.33
CA ARG A 143 -8.78 68.00 15.96
C ARG A 143 -10.30 67.96 15.77
N ILE A 144 -10.98 67.64 16.85
CA ILE A 144 -11.81 68.59 17.61
C ILE A 144 -12.63 69.58 16.76
N ARG A 145 -13.96 69.42 16.94
CA ARG A 145 -15.05 70.43 17.09
C ARG A 145 -15.89 70.83 15.88
N PHE A 146 -17.20 70.57 16.09
CA PHE A 146 -18.36 71.46 15.92
C PHE A 146 -18.61 72.06 14.53
N ALA A 147 -19.86 71.94 14.06
CA ALA A 147 -20.83 73.04 14.15
C ALA A 147 -22.07 72.77 13.26
N ILE A 148 -23.28 72.96 13.83
CA ILE A 148 -24.55 73.50 13.26
C ILE A 148 -25.17 72.76 12.05
N GLY A 149 -26.48 72.57 11.90
CA GLY A 149 -27.69 73.09 12.54
C GLY A 149 -28.87 72.56 11.74
#